data_AF-A0AAU6WTL4-F1
#
_entry.id   AF-A0AAU6WTL4-F1
#
_cell.length_a   1.000
_cell.length_b   1.000
_cell.length_c   1.000
_cell.angle_alpha   90.00
_cell.angle_beta   90.00
_cell.angle_gamma   90.00
#
_symmetry.space_group_name_H-M   'P 1'
#
loop_
_entity.id
_entity.type
_entity.pdbx_description
1 polymer ?
#
loop_
_entity_poly.entity_id
_entity_poly.type
_entity_poly.pdbx_seq_one_letter_code
_entity_poly.pdbx_strand_id
1 'polypeptide(L)'
;MAPQARAMERQAYSLDNFVPLDPTPVMLKNPDLDFFPTAEGFYDYKKDQYIYQYKDHLGNARVSFGRNSAGNLELVDVNDYYPFGMNHLKSGNAFFGAGSYKNYKYNGKELQETGMYDYGARFYMPDIGRWG
;
A
#
# COMPACT_ATOMS: atom_id res chain seq x y z
N MET A 1 -3.03 26.59 -17.37
CA MET A 1 -2.97 25.46 -16.42
C MET A 1 -2.32 24.29 -17.14
N ALA A 2 -1.15 23.84 -16.67
CA ALA A 2 -0.44 22.74 -17.32
C ALA A 2 -1.14 21.40 -17.03
N PRO A 3 -1.25 20.48 -17.99
CA PRO A 3 -1.78 19.15 -17.75
C PRO A 3 -0.85 18.39 -16.80
N GLN A 4 -1.44 17.74 -15.79
CA GLN A 4 -0.72 16.87 -14.84
C GLN A 4 -0.05 15.72 -15.61
N ALA A 5 1.28 15.67 -15.59
CA ALA A 5 2.02 14.52 -16.08
C ALA A 5 1.82 13.36 -15.09
N ARG A 6 0.86 12.48 -15.38
CA ARG A 6 0.76 11.17 -14.71
C ARG A 6 2.06 10.41 -15.00
N ALA A 7 2.59 9.68 -14.01
CA ALA A 7 3.69 8.76 -14.23
C ALA A 7 3.20 7.64 -15.17
N MET A 8 3.37 7.84 -16.48
CA MET A 8 2.92 6.93 -17.54
C MET A 8 3.95 5.82 -17.76
N GLU A 9 4.19 4.98 -16.76
CA GLU A 9 4.70 3.65 -17.09
C GLU A 9 3.59 2.88 -17.81
N ARG A 10 3.89 2.19 -18.92
CA ARG A 10 2.94 1.27 -19.53
C ARG A 10 2.65 0.15 -18.53
N GLN A 11 1.55 0.26 -17.82
CA GLN A 11 1.12 -0.73 -16.86
C GLN A 11 0.63 -1.97 -17.61
N ALA A 12 0.90 -3.15 -17.05
CA ALA A 12 0.46 -4.45 -17.57
C ALA A 12 -1.08 -4.61 -17.70
N TYR A 13 -1.83 -3.59 -17.30
CA TYR A 13 -3.29 -3.55 -17.31
C TYR A 13 -3.85 -2.27 -17.97
N SER A 14 -3.13 -1.65 -18.90
CA SER A 14 -3.80 -0.76 -19.87
C SER A 14 -4.78 -1.62 -20.65
N LEU A 15 -6.08 -1.40 -20.50
CA LEU A 15 -7.09 -1.95 -21.41
C LEU A 15 -6.98 -1.23 -22.76
N ASP A 16 -5.88 -1.49 -23.47
CA ASP A 16 -5.73 -1.14 -24.88
C ASP A 16 -6.57 -2.15 -25.66
N ASN A 17 -7.87 -1.90 -25.75
CA ASN A 17 -8.72 -2.46 -26.79
C ASN A 17 -9.83 -1.45 -27.10
N PHE A 18 -9.48 -0.43 -27.88
CA PHE A 18 -10.46 0.43 -28.52
C PHE A 18 -11.08 -0.34 -29.70
N VAL A 19 -12.20 -1.03 -29.45
CA VAL A 19 -13.14 -1.42 -30.50
C VAL A 19 -14.46 -0.72 -30.19
N PRO A 20 -14.79 0.41 -30.83
CA PRO A 20 -16.00 1.15 -30.51
C PRO A 20 -17.17 0.53 -31.29
N LEU A 21 -18.03 -0.20 -30.59
CA LEU A 21 -19.37 -0.54 -31.09
C LEU A 21 -20.51 -0.17 -30.13
N ASP A 22 -20.24 0.57 -29.05
CA ASP A 22 -21.30 0.98 -28.12
C ASP A 22 -20.95 2.33 -27.44
N PRO A 23 -21.84 3.34 -27.41
CA PRO A 23 -21.60 4.62 -26.77
C PRO A 23 -21.79 4.59 -25.24
N THR A 24 -21.85 3.40 -24.65
CA THR A 24 -21.89 3.27 -23.20
C THR A 24 -20.54 3.73 -22.63
N PRO A 25 -20.53 4.65 -21.64
CA PRO A 25 -19.28 5.05 -21.01
C PRO A 25 -18.71 3.83 -20.29
N VAL A 26 -17.72 3.20 -20.91
CA VAL A 26 -16.96 2.11 -20.30
C VAL A 26 -16.30 2.73 -19.08
N MET A 27 -16.75 2.31 -17.90
CA MET A 27 -16.09 2.65 -16.64
C MET A 27 -14.67 2.07 -16.72
N LEU A 28 -13.70 2.91 -17.12
CA LEU A 28 -12.30 2.51 -17.33
C LEU A 28 -11.64 2.04 -16.03
N LYS A 29 -12.27 2.32 -14.87
CA LYS A 29 -11.86 1.86 -13.57
C LYS A 29 -12.89 0.96 -12.90
N ASN A 30 -12.44 -0.22 -12.46
CA ASN A 30 -13.17 -1.04 -11.49
C ASN A 30 -13.40 -0.28 -10.16
N PRO A 31 -14.64 0.01 -9.75
CA PRO A 31 -14.92 0.76 -8.52
C PRO A 31 -14.55 0.00 -7.23
N ASP A 32 -14.39 -1.32 -7.28
CA ASP A 32 -14.13 -2.17 -6.11
C ASP A 32 -12.63 -2.32 -5.79
N LEU A 33 -11.74 -1.85 -6.67
CA LEU A 33 -10.30 -2.00 -6.49
C LEU A 33 -9.73 -0.81 -5.71
N ASP A 34 -9.11 -1.09 -4.56
CA ASP A 34 -8.53 -0.06 -3.69
C ASP A 34 -7.05 0.19 -3.99
N PHE A 35 -6.25 -0.87 -3.92
CA PHE A 35 -4.82 -0.86 -4.22
C PHE A 35 -4.37 -2.28 -4.62
N PHE A 36 -3.19 -2.40 -5.21
CA PHE A 36 -2.58 -3.69 -5.50
C PHE A 36 -1.05 -3.66 -5.28
N PRO A 37 -0.45 -4.81 -4.90
CA PRO A 37 0.99 -4.89 -4.66
C PRO A 37 1.79 -4.85 -5.97
N THR A 38 2.99 -4.29 -5.88
CA THR A 38 4.00 -4.26 -6.94
C THR A 38 5.34 -4.75 -6.38
N ALA A 39 6.36 -4.90 -7.25
CA ALA A 39 7.69 -5.34 -6.80
C ALA A 39 8.32 -4.37 -5.79
N GLU A 40 8.05 -3.07 -5.92
CA GLU A 40 8.70 -2.00 -5.15
C GLU A 40 7.78 -1.39 -4.09
N GLY A 41 6.50 -1.80 -4.04
CA GLY A 41 5.52 -1.24 -3.12
C GLY A 41 4.09 -1.56 -3.54
N PHE A 42 3.30 -0.52 -3.76
CA PHE A 42 1.87 -0.62 -4.07
C PHE A 42 1.44 0.46 -5.06
N TYR A 43 0.40 0.19 -5.84
CA TYR A 43 -0.33 1.22 -6.57
C TYR A 43 -1.65 1.50 -5.86
N ASP A 44 -1.85 2.74 -5.40
CA ASP A 44 -3.12 3.23 -4.85
C ASP A 44 -4.04 3.57 -6.02
N TYR A 45 -5.01 2.69 -6.25
CA TYR A 45 -5.91 2.77 -7.38
C TYR A 45 -6.96 3.86 -7.20
N LYS A 46 -7.33 4.18 -5.95
CA LYS A 46 -8.23 5.30 -5.66
C LYS A 46 -7.58 6.64 -5.98
N LYS A 47 -6.28 6.79 -5.69
CA LYS A 47 -5.54 8.06 -5.87
C LYS A 47 -4.76 8.18 -7.18
N ASP A 48 -4.69 7.13 -7.99
CA ASP A 48 -3.82 7.06 -9.17
C ASP A 48 -2.35 7.36 -8.83
N GLN A 49 -1.86 6.75 -7.76
CA GLN A 49 -0.56 7.07 -7.20
C GLN A 49 0.24 5.79 -6.93
N TYR A 50 1.49 5.76 -7.41
CA TYR A 50 2.43 4.74 -6.99
C TYR A 50 3.03 5.08 -5.64
N ILE A 51 3.06 4.10 -4.74
CA ILE A 51 3.66 4.16 -3.41
C ILE A 51 4.85 3.22 -3.37
N TYR A 52 6.04 3.78 -3.19
CA TYR A 52 7.27 3.01 -3.05
C TYR A 52 7.50 2.66 -1.58
N GLN A 53 8.05 1.47 -1.34
CA GLN A 53 8.41 1.02 0.00
C GLN A 53 9.91 0.72 0.09
N TYR A 54 10.57 1.39 1.04
CA TYR A 54 11.87 0.97 1.49
C TYR A 54 11.71 -0.09 2.58
N LYS A 55 12.19 -1.30 2.28
CA LYS A 55 12.12 -2.46 3.17
C LYS A 55 13.50 -2.76 3.75
N ASP A 56 13.53 -3.26 4.98
CA ASP A 56 14.77 -3.78 5.57
C ASP A 56 15.08 -5.21 5.08
N HIS A 57 16.18 -5.78 5.59
CA HIS A 57 16.66 -7.11 5.20
C HIS A 57 15.69 -8.27 5.47
N LEU A 58 14.69 -8.07 6.35
CA LEU A 58 13.64 -9.07 6.64
C LEU A 58 12.35 -8.79 5.85
N GLY A 59 12.34 -7.73 5.04
CA GLY A 59 11.17 -7.32 4.29
C GLY A 59 10.19 -6.46 5.08
N ASN A 60 10.58 -5.91 6.24
CA ASN A 60 9.72 -4.99 6.99
C ASN A 60 9.64 -3.64 6.27
N ALA A 61 8.43 -3.13 6.03
CA ALA A 61 8.25 -1.82 5.40
C ALA A 61 8.64 -0.69 6.36
N ARG A 62 9.80 -0.06 6.20
CA ARG A 62 10.31 0.99 7.10
C ARG A 62 9.81 2.38 6.74
N VAL A 63 9.76 2.66 5.44
CA VAL A 63 9.39 3.98 4.90
C VAL A 63 8.55 3.73 3.65
N SER A 64 7.36 4.32 3.59
CA SER A 64 6.54 4.34 2.38
C SER A 64 6.43 5.77 1.88
N PHE A 65 6.71 6.03 0.61
CA PHE A 65 6.72 7.37 0.05
C PHE A 65 6.13 7.38 -1.37
N GLY A 66 5.62 8.54 -1.77
CA GLY A 66 5.01 8.76 -3.07
C GLY A 66 5.16 10.21 -3.52
N ARG A 67 4.67 10.54 -4.72
CA ARG A 67 4.60 11.93 -5.19
C ARG A 67 3.21 12.49 -5.01
N ASN A 68 3.06 13.62 -4.34
CA ASN A 68 1.77 14.28 -4.20
C ASN A 68 1.30 14.90 -5.53
N SER A 69 0.10 15.49 -5.55
CA SER A 69 -0.49 16.08 -6.76
C SER A 69 0.32 17.25 -7.35
N ALA A 70 1.23 17.85 -6.57
CA ALA A 70 2.17 18.87 -7.03
C ALA A 70 3.48 18.28 -7.58
N GLY A 71 3.64 16.95 -7.57
CA GLY A 71 4.83 16.23 -8.02
C GLY A 71 5.96 16.17 -6.98
N ASN A 72 5.75 16.71 -5.78
CA ASN A 72 6.75 16.69 -4.71
C ASN A 72 6.77 15.33 -4.01
N LEU A 73 7.97 14.91 -3.59
CA LEU A 73 8.15 13.70 -2.79
C LEU A 73 7.53 13.90 -1.39
N GLU A 74 6.73 12.94 -0.97
CA GLU A 74 6.07 12.95 0.34
C GLU A 74 6.21 11.58 1.02
N LEU A 75 6.49 11.63 2.31
CA LEU A 75 6.54 10.47 3.18
C LEU A 75 5.13 10.13 3.66
N VAL A 76 4.65 8.93 3.34
CA VAL A 76 3.24 8.54 3.55
C VAL A 76 3.08 7.60 4.74
N ASP A 77 4.14 6.87 5.11
CA ASP A 77 4.21 6.04 6.32
C ASP A 77 5.66 5.85 6.79
N VAL A 78 5.87 5.78 8.10
CA VAL A 78 7.17 5.50 8.73
C VAL A 78 6.99 4.49 9.83
N ASN A 79 7.70 3.38 9.74
CA ASN A 79 7.59 2.29 10.69
C ASN A 79 8.99 1.93 11.21
N ASP A 80 9.12 1.96 12.53
CA ASP A 80 10.20 1.29 13.23
C ASP A 80 9.61 0.14 14.03
N TYR A 81 10.36 -0.94 14.19
CA TYR A 81 9.87 -2.16 14.82
C TYR A 81 10.78 -2.56 15.98
N TYR A 82 10.16 -2.98 17.07
CA TYR A 82 10.80 -3.84 18.06
C TYR A 82 11.15 -5.20 17.40
N PRO A 83 12.09 -5.98 17.98
CA PRO A 83 12.51 -7.25 17.38
C PRO A 83 11.37 -8.25 17.10
N PHE A 84 10.28 -8.20 17.86
CA PHE A 84 9.11 -9.07 17.70
C PHE A 84 7.97 -8.44 16.90
N GLY A 85 8.23 -7.36 16.16
CA GLY A 85 7.30 -6.82 15.17
C GLY A 85 6.28 -5.80 15.68
N MET A 86 6.29 -5.48 16.98
CA MET A 86 5.52 -4.35 17.50
C MET A 86 6.10 -3.05 16.95
N ASN A 87 5.24 -2.19 16.41
CA ASN A 87 5.65 -0.92 15.82
C ASN A 87 5.96 0.12 16.89
N HIS A 88 7.06 0.86 16.75
CA HIS A 88 7.38 2.00 17.59
C HIS A 88 6.44 3.16 17.27
N LEU A 89 5.63 3.56 18.25
CA LEU A 89 4.81 4.76 18.16
C LEU A 89 5.70 6.00 18.32
N LYS A 90 6.35 6.44 17.24
CA LYS A 90 7.23 7.62 17.29
C LYS A 90 6.50 8.88 17.76
N SER A 91 5.27 9.10 17.28
CA SER A 91 4.53 10.36 17.49
C SER A 91 3.04 10.19 17.83
N GLY A 92 2.57 8.97 18.09
CA GLY A 92 1.15 8.69 18.38
C GLY A 92 0.63 7.39 17.77
N ASN A 93 -0.62 7.07 18.13
CA ASN A 93 -1.42 5.84 17.91
C ASN A 93 -0.93 4.89 16.81
N ALA A 94 -0.88 3.59 17.14
CA ALA A 94 -0.71 2.53 16.15
C ALA A 94 -1.79 2.69 15.07
N PHE A 95 -1.35 2.77 13.81
CA PHE A 95 -2.26 2.89 12.69
C PHE A 95 -2.84 1.49 12.42
N PHE A 96 -4.00 1.21 13.03
CA PHE A 96 -4.85 0.05 12.73
C PHE A 96 -5.84 0.42 11.61
N GLY A 97 -5.37 1.09 10.57
CA GLY A 97 -6.24 1.61 9.51
C GLY A 97 -6.93 0.47 8.76
N ALA A 98 -8.23 0.52 8.57
CA ALA A 98 -8.93 -0.50 7.80
C ALA A 98 -8.52 -0.49 6.32
N GLY A 99 -8.23 -1.67 5.75
CA GLY A 99 -8.17 -1.89 4.30
C GLY A 99 -7.22 -1.01 3.49
N SER A 100 -6.01 -0.73 3.99
CA SER A 100 -5.03 0.09 3.28
C SER A 100 -3.70 -0.64 3.08
N TYR A 101 -2.96 -0.29 2.03
CA TYR A 101 -1.58 -0.75 1.82
C TYR A 101 -0.67 -0.48 3.04
N LYS A 102 -1.04 0.50 3.87
CA LYS A 102 -0.33 0.82 5.13
C LYS A 102 -0.35 -0.31 6.16
N ASN A 103 -1.22 -1.31 6.00
CA ASN A 103 -1.33 -2.45 6.92
C ASN A 103 -0.24 -3.49 6.68
N TYR A 104 0.37 -3.50 5.49
CA TYR A 104 1.46 -4.41 5.15
C TYR A 104 2.76 -3.89 5.73
N LYS A 105 3.11 -4.40 6.92
CA LYS A 105 4.13 -3.82 7.80
C LYS A 105 5.25 -4.84 8.07
N TYR A 106 5.20 -5.51 9.21
CA TYR A 106 6.24 -6.45 9.66
C TYR A 106 6.20 -7.75 8.83
N ASN A 107 7.36 -8.20 8.34
CA ASN A 107 7.55 -9.33 7.43
C ASN A 107 6.63 -9.30 6.18
N GLY A 108 6.22 -8.09 5.77
CA GLY A 108 5.26 -7.90 4.68
C GLY A 108 3.87 -8.48 4.96
N LYS A 109 3.54 -8.77 6.23
CA LYS A 109 2.23 -9.28 6.63
C LYS A 109 1.28 -8.15 6.97
N GLU A 110 0.01 -8.42 6.73
CA GLU A 110 -1.07 -7.49 7.02
C GLU A 110 -1.34 -7.46 8.53
N LEU A 111 -1.29 -6.26 9.11
CA LEU A 111 -1.73 -6.01 10.47
C LEU A 111 -3.26 -5.85 10.47
N GLN A 112 -3.94 -6.76 11.16
CA GLN A 112 -5.39 -6.73 11.31
C GLN A 112 -5.82 -5.68 12.35
N GLU A 113 -7.10 -5.33 12.34
CA GLU A 113 -7.72 -4.39 13.30
C GLU A 113 -7.60 -4.88 14.76
N THR A 114 -7.44 -6.19 14.95
CA THR A 114 -7.18 -6.83 16.25
C THR A 114 -5.77 -6.58 16.78
N GLY A 115 -4.88 -5.98 15.98
CA GLY A 115 -3.47 -5.80 16.30
C GLY A 115 -2.60 -7.02 16.07
N MET A 116 -3.14 -8.09 15.47
CA MET A 116 -2.38 -9.29 15.10
C MET A 116 -2.00 -9.26 13.62
N TYR A 117 -0.83 -9.81 13.30
CA TYR A 117 -0.44 -10.00 11.90
C TYR A 117 -1.04 -11.29 11.33
N ASP A 118 -1.60 -11.21 10.14
CA ASP A 118 -2.10 -12.37 9.40
C ASP A 118 -0.97 -13.06 8.60
N TYR A 119 -0.66 -14.30 8.96
CA TYR A 119 0.28 -15.16 8.23
C TYR A 119 -0.43 -16.26 7.41
N GLY A 120 -1.73 -16.15 7.22
CA GLY A 120 -2.60 -17.08 6.50
C GLY A 120 -3.08 -18.24 7.37
N ALA A 121 -2.16 -19.04 7.91
CA ALA A 121 -2.51 -20.21 8.73
C ALA A 121 -2.72 -19.88 10.22
N ARG A 122 -2.09 -18.81 10.71
CA ARG A 122 -2.14 -18.38 12.11
C ARG A 122 -2.02 -16.87 12.21
N PHE A 123 -2.56 -16.31 13.29
CA PHE A 123 -2.32 -14.92 13.66
C PHE A 123 -1.09 -14.82 14.57
N TYR A 124 -0.27 -13.81 14.35
CA TYR A 124 0.91 -13.53 15.17
C TYR A 124 0.65 -12.30 16.04
N MET A 125 0.88 -12.44 17.34
CA MET A 125 0.78 -11.39 18.35
C MET A 125 2.15 -10.69 18.48
N PRO A 126 2.34 -9.49 17.88
CA PRO A 126 3.64 -8.83 17.86
C PRO A 126 4.04 -8.22 19.20
N ASP A 127 3.07 -8.04 20.09
CA ASP A 127 3.24 -7.46 21.41
C ASP A 127 3.93 -8.40 22.40
N ILE A 128 3.59 -9.69 22.34
CA ILE A 128 4.17 -10.75 23.17
C ILE A 128 5.02 -11.76 22.38
N GLY A 129 5.13 -11.57 21.06
CA GLY A 129 6.04 -12.34 20.20
C GLY A 129 5.64 -13.81 19.99
N ARG A 130 4.35 -14.13 19.95
CA ARG A 130 3.86 -15.53 19.80
C ARG A 130 2.70 -15.68 18.84
N TRP A 131 2.47 -16.93 18.42
CA TRP A 131 1.32 -17.32 17.62
C TRP A 131 0.06 -17.46 18.48
N GLY A 132 -1.07 -17.02 17.93
CA GLY A 132 -2.43 -17.31 18.42
C GLY A 132 -3.06 -18.49 17.70
#